data_AF-A0A2D7PS60-F1
#
_entry.id   AF-A0A2D7PS60-F1
#
_cell.length_a   1.000
_cell.length_b   1.000
_cell.length_c   1.000
_cell.angle_alpha   90.00
_cell.angle_beta   90.00
_cell.angle_gamma   90.00
#
_symmetry.space_group_name_H-M   'P 1'
#
loop_
_entity.id
_entity.type
_entity.pdbx_description
1 polymer ?
#
loop_
_entity_poly.entity_id
_entity_poly.type
_entity_poly.pdbx_seq_one_letter_code
_entity_poly.pdbx_strand_id
1 'polypeptide(L)'
;MPAETCSVPVEHTSISYEVNPIQSGQRNPYRVGDPQEELNLIDLIEAVGEVTHDETEIVATVIHMLESGRVRLCGEWNDLSEEHRASA
;
A
#
# COMPACT_ATOMS: atom_id res chain seq x y z
N MET A 1 -33.80 52.43 -11.76
CA MET A 1 -32.56 52.17 -11.00
C MET A 1 -31.88 51.00 -11.67
N PRO A 2 -30.66 51.13 -12.23
CA PRO A 2 -29.98 50.01 -12.87
C PRO A 2 -29.32 49.12 -11.80
N ALA A 3 -29.42 47.80 -11.99
CA ALA A 3 -28.72 46.81 -11.16
C ALA A 3 -27.26 46.76 -11.60
N GLU A 4 -26.35 47.11 -10.69
CA GLU A 4 -24.91 47.03 -10.92
C GLU A 4 -24.51 45.54 -10.89
N THR A 5 -24.08 45.01 -12.02
CA THR A 5 -23.53 43.66 -12.11
C THR A 5 -22.06 43.74 -11.77
N CYS A 6 -21.70 43.23 -10.58
CA CYS A 6 -20.32 43.14 -10.13
C CYS A 6 -19.61 42.04 -10.94
N SER A 7 -18.91 42.43 -12.00
CA SER A 7 -18.02 41.54 -12.75
C SER A 7 -16.74 41.38 -11.96
N VAL A 8 -16.59 40.27 -11.24
CA VAL A 8 -15.30 39.88 -10.65
C VAL A 8 -14.40 39.32 -11.76
N PRO A 9 -13.19 39.87 -11.99
CA PRO A 9 -12.25 39.26 -12.90
C PRO A 9 -11.75 37.95 -12.27
N VAL A 10 -12.13 36.82 -12.85
CA VAL A 10 -11.52 35.53 -12.51
C VAL A 10 -10.13 35.54 -13.12
N GLU A 11 -9.12 35.87 -12.32
CA GLU A 11 -7.74 35.68 -12.72
C GLU A 11 -7.46 34.18 -12.81
N HIS A 12 -7.40 33.67 -14.05
CA HIS A 12 -6.91 32.32 -14.32
C HIS A 12 -5.40 32.29 -14.07
N THR A 13 -5.00 32.23 -12.81
CA THR A 13 -3.64 31.83 -12.45
C THR A 13 -3.46 30.39 -12.91
N SER A 14 -2.78 30.24 -14.06
CA SER A 14 -2.38 28.94 -14.58
C SER A 14 -1.30 28.41 -13.65
N ILE A 15 -1.69 27.61 -12.66
CA ILE A 15 -0.75 26.91 -11.80
C ILE A 15 -0.12 25.81 -12.64
N SER A 16 1.01 26.12 -13.27
CA SER A 16 1.87 25.14 -13.90
C SER A 16 2.61 24.37 -12.81
N TYR A 17 2.14 23.16 -12.49
CA TYR A 17 2.90 22.21 -11.70
C TYR A 17 3.92 21.53 -12.62
N GLU A 18 5.17 21.95 -12.53
CA GLU A 18 6.26 21.23 -13.17
C GLU A 18 6.56 19.99 -12.33
N VAL A 19 6.10 18.82 -12.79
CA VAL A 19 6.39 17.54 -12.16
C VAL A 19 7.86 17.24 -12.40
N ASN A 20 8.70 17.64 -11.45
CA ASN A 20 10.11 17.29 -11.45
C ASN A 20 10.23 15.79 -11.19
N PRO A 21 10.84 15.00 -12.09
CA PRO A 21 11.11 13.59 -11.80
C PRO A 21 12.00 13.54 -10.57
N ILE A 22 11.59 12.75 -9.57
CA ILE A 22 12.30 12.58 -8.29
C ILE A 22 13.75 12.22 -8.62
N GLN A 23 14.66 13.18 -8.42
CA GLN A 23 16.08 12.93 -8.54
C GLN A 23 16.47 11.97 -7.40
N SER A 24 16.91 10.78 -7.80
CA SER A 24 17.45 9.72 -6.96
C SER A 24 18.66 10.22 -6.16
N GLY A 25 18.39 10.90 -5.05
CA GLY A 25 19.43 11.51 -4.21
C GLY A 25 18.93 12.23 -2.97
N GLN A 26 17.61 12.43 -2.81
CA GLN A 26 17.07 13.06 -1.61
C GLN A 26 16.99 12.05 -0.45
N ARG A 27 17.96 12.20 0.44
CA ARG A 27 18.03 11.68 1.81
C ARG A 27 16.62 11.46 2.40
N ASN A 28 16.27 10.18 2.51
CA ASN A 28 15.11 9.73 3.25
C ASN A 28 15.20 10.22 4.71
N PRO A 29 14.23 10.97 5.26
CA PRO A 29 14.22 11.36 6.68
C PRO A 29 14.09 10.16 7.64
N TYR A 30 13.85 8.95 7.13
CA TYR A 30 13.87 7.70 7.91
C TYR A 30 15.26 7.05 7.92
N ARG A 31 16.30 7.73 8.44
CA ARG A 31 17.61 7.11 8.64
C ARG A 31 18.01 7.02 10.11
N VAL A 32 18.15 5.76 10.56
CA VAL A 32 18.90 5.25 11.71
C VAL A 32 18.14 5.25 13.05
N GLY A 33 17.41 4.16 13.32
CA GLY A 33 16.84 3.90 14.64
C GLY A 33 15.98 2.65 14.75
N ASP A 34 15.19 2.34 13.73
CA ASP A 34 14.17 1.30 13.89
C ASP A 34 14.72 -0.05 13.40
N PRO A 35 14.54 -1.16 14.16
CA PRO A 35 14.66 -2.47 13.54
C PRO A 35 13.80 -2.44 12.29
N GLN A 36 14.20 -3.12 11.22
CA GLN A 36 13.23 -3.35 10.15
C GLN A 36 12.05 -4.02 10.86
N GLU A 37 10.94 -3.30 11.07
CA GLU A 37 9.71 -3.90 11.57
C GLU A 37 9.33 -4.85 10.45
N GLU A 38 9.80 -6.09 10.60
CA GLU A 38 9.45 -7.20 9.77
C GLU A 38 7.94 -7.35 9.96
N LEU A 39 7.20 -6.72 9.05
CA LEU A 39 5.76 -6.85 8.98
C LEU A 39 5.47 -8.30 8.73
N ASN A 40 4.86 -8.94 9.72
CA ASN A 40 4.46 -10.31 9.64
C ASN A 40 3.12 -10.40 8.90
N LEU A 41 2.78 -11.62 8.47
CA LEU A 41 1.49 -11.87 7.85
C LEU A 41 0.32 -11.45 8.75
N ILE A 42 0.49 -11.54 10.07
CA ILE A 42 -0.53 -11.14 11.05
C ILE A 42 -0.81 -9.64 10.97
N ASP A 43 0.23 -8.81 10.93
CA ASP A 43 0.07 -7.35 10.86
C ASP A 43 -0.67 -6.92 9.58
N LEU A 44 -0.42 -7.63 8.48
CA LEU A 44 -1.16 -7.42 7.23
C LEU A 44 -2.64 -7.81 7.34
N ILE A 45 -2.94 -8.95 7.97
CA ILE A 45 -4.32 -9.41 8.19
C ILE A 45 -5.06 -8.42 9.08
N GLU A 46 -4.44 -7.95 10.16
CA GLU A 46 -5.03 -6.95 11.07
C GLU A 46 -5.32 -5.64 10.34
N ALA A 47 -4.36 -5.11 9.58
CA ALA A 47 -4.54 -3.86 8.81
C ALA A 47 -5.67 -3.96 7.78
N VAL A 48 -5.83 -5.12 7.13
CA VAL A 48 -6.97 -5.36 6.22
C VAL A 48 -8.28 -5.46 7.01
N GLY A 49 -8.27 -6.11 8.17
CA GLY A 49 -9.43 -6.21 9.07
C GLY A 49 -9.87 -4.88 9.68
N GLU A 50 -9.03 -3.86 9.72
CA GLU A 50 -9.45 -2.50 10.13
C GLU A 50 -10.39 -1.85 9.10
N VAL A 51 -10.31 -2.26 7.84
CA VAL A 51 -11.07 -1.65 6.73
C VAL A 51 -12.17 -2.55 6.17
N THR A 52 -12.15 -3.86 6.47
CA THR A 52 -13.22 -4.79 6.16
C THR A 52 -13.68 -5.56 7.40
N HIS A 53 -14.99 -5.79 7.49
CA HIS A 53 -15.63 -6.47 8.62
C HIS A 53 -15.96 -7.95 8.32
N ASP A 54 -15.60 -8.45 7.13
CA ASP A 54 -15.88 -9.82 6.70
C ASP A 54 -14.58 -10.63 6.58
N GLU A 55 -14.48 -11.71 7.34
CA GLU A 55 -13.29 -12.57 7.36
C GLU A 55 -12.97 -13.17 5.98
N THR A 56 -13.99 -13.43 5.15
CA THR A 56 -13.79 -13.96 3.79
C THR A 56 -13.17 -12.90 2.90
N GLU A 57 -13.62 -11.64 3.01
CA GLU A 57 -13.06 -10.50 2.28
C GLU A 57 -11.62 -10.19 2.71
N ILE A 58 -11.30 -10.31 4.00
CA ILE A 58 -9.91 -10.19 4.51
C ILE A 58 -9.01 -11.21 3.80
N VAL A 59 -9.38 -12.49 3.86
CA VAL A 59 -8.59 -13.58 3.26
C VAL A 59 -8.46 -13.40 1.75
N ALA A 60 -9.56 -13.10 1.06
CA ALA A 60 -9.56 -12.88 -0.39
C ALA A 60 -8.64 -11.71 -0.79
N THR A 61 -8.64 -10.64 -0.01
CA THR A 61 -7.79 -9.46 -0.23
C THR A 61 -6.32 -9.79 -0.03
N VAL A 62 -5.97 -10.48 1.07
CA VAL A 62 -4.59 -10.89 1.34
C VAL A 62 -4.07 -11.84 0.25
N ILE A 63 -4.87 -12.84 -0.16
CA ILE A 63 -4.52 -13.75 -1.26
C ILE A 63 -4.28 -12.96 -2.54
N HIS A 64 -5.17 -12.03 -2.90
CA HIS A 64 -5.00 -11.20 -4.08
C HIS A 64 -3.70 -10.38 -4.04
N MET A 65 -3.35 -9.82 -2.87
CA MET A 65 -2.10 -9.06 -2.70
C MET A 65 -0.85 -9.95 -2.87
N LEU A 66 -0.92 -11.21 -2.44
CA LEU A 66 0.15 -12.18 -2.63
C LEU A 66 0.27 -12.64 -4.08
N GLU A 67 -0.83 -13.03 -4.70
CA GLU A 67 -0.87 -13.51 -6.09
C GLU A 67 -0.49 -12.41 -7.09
N SER A 68 -0.90 -11.16 -6.83
CA SER A 68 -0.50 -10.01 -7.64
C SER A 68 0.94 -9.57 -7.43
N GLY A 69 1.64 -10.14 -6.45
CA GLY A 69 3.02 -9.79 -6.10
C GLY A 69 3.18 -8.42 -5.44
N ARG A 70 2.07 -7.77 -5.05
CA ARG A 70 2.09 -6.52 -4.26
C ARG A 70 2.65 -6.76 -2.86
N VAL A 71 2.40 -7.95 -2.32
CA VAL A 71 3.00 -8.46 -1.10
C VAL A 71 3.80 -9.71 -1.45
N ARG A 72 4.98 -9.86 -0.85
CA ARG A 72 5.77 -11.10 -0.89
C ARG A 72 6.07 -11.48 0.54
N LEU A 73 5.77 -12.73 0.89
CA LEU A 73 6.14 -13.27 2.18
C LEU A 73 7.59 -13.75 2.11
N CYS A 74 8.41 -13.23 3.01
CA CYS A 74 9.82 -13.57 3.11
C CYS A 74 10.01 -14.46 4.34
N GLY A 75 10.37 -15.72 4.16
CA GLY A 75 10.62 -16.68 5.23
C GLY A 75 10.79 -18.09 4.70
N GLU A 76 11.40 -18.98 5.50
CA GLU A 76 11.40 -20.42 5.22
C GLU A 76 10.01 -20.99 5.52
N TRP A 77 9.26 -21.27 4.46
CA TRP A 77 8.02 -22.01 4.56
C TRP A 77 8.45 -23.47 4.57
N ASN A 78 8.62 -24.04 5.77
CA ASN A 78 8.76 -25.48 5.90
C ASN A 78 7.42 -26.09 5.48
N ASP A 79 7.33 -26.35 4.19
CA ASP A 79 6.27 -27.14 3.58
C ASP A 79 6.40 -28.55 4.18
N LEU A 80 5.61 -28.83 5.23
CA LEU A 80 5.55 -30.15 5.88
C LEU A 80 4.86 -31.19 4.99
N SER A 81 5.05 -31.15 3.67
CA SER A 81 4.46 -32.11 2.73
C SER A 81 5.39 -33.28 2.39
N GLU A 82 6.16 -33.77 3.35
CA GLU A 82 6.79 -35.09 3.31
C GLU A 82 6.37 -35.80 4.61
N GLU A 83 5.55 -36.86 4.65
CA GLU A 83 5.83 -38.19 4.13
C GLU A 83 4.61 -39.10 4.39
N HIS A 84 3.83 -39.45 3.36
CA HIS A 84 2.90 -40.60 3.42
C HIS A 84 2.93 -41.42 2.12
N ARG A 85 4.09 -41.49 1.46
CA ARG A 85 4.28 -42.35 0.30
C ARG A 85 5.49 -43.28 0.46
N ALA A 86 5.52 -44.02 1.57
CA ALA A 86 6.32 -45.23 1.71
C ALA A 86 5.41 -46.41 2.10
N SER A 87 4.71 -46.95 1.10
CA SER A 87 4.18 -48.31 1.13
C SER A 87 4.20 -48.85 -0.31
N ALA A 88 5.27 -49.55 -0.64
CA ALA A 88 5.39 -50.47 -1.76
C ALA A 88 6.39 -51.56 -1.36
#